data_AF-A0A9X0XMK3-F1
#
_entry.id   AF-A0A9X0XMK3-F1
#
_cell.length_a   1.000
_cell.length_b   1.000
_cell.length_c   1.000
_cell.angle_alpha   90.00
_cell.angle_beta   90.00
_cell.angle_gamma   90.00
#
_symmetry.space_group_name_H-M   'P 1'
#
loop_
_entity.id
_entity.type
_entity.pdbx_description
1 polymer ?
#
loop_
_entity_poly.entity_id
_entity_poly.type
_entity_poly.pdbx_seq_one_letter_code
_entity_poly.pdbx_strand_id
1 'polypeptide(L)'
;MLTTPTISSSLLEGQTAVVTGGGNGIGRATCELLAANGARVVVVDLDGDLAHEVASDIGGGATAFAADLTDPEVPDRLIADVAAAGNGIDIIVNGAGYFWDAPVHAMSDEQFQAMLDIHLLAPFRICRAAAPYLRDAGRREAREGLVRHRKVVMVSSLAASFGNPGAANYAAAKGGLIGLTKTLAAEWGSANVNVNAVSFGIIQTRFGAPQSAQQSITVGGREVPLGVPDKTLQAMGFDPDEDRDLYAPRKTPGTALGRTGTIQEAADAIFWLVSPLSNYVTGQVIPVSGGARGGMS
;
A
#
# COMPACT_ATOMS: atom_id res chain seq x y z
N MET A 1 -16.10 -8.16 5.93
CA MET A 1 -15.52 -6.80 6.09
C MET A 1 -14.58 -6.76 7.28
N LEU A 2 -13.33 -6.34 7.05
CA LEU A 2 -12.27 -6.22 8.06
C LEU A 2 -12.47 -4.97 8.93
N THR A 3 -12.97 -3.88 8.34
CA THR A 3 -13.33 -2.66 9.06
C THR A 3 -14.68 -2.11 8.57
N THR A 4 -15.28 -1.21 9.34
CA THR A 4 -16.44 -0.43 8.88
C THR A 4 -15.92 0.82 8.16
N PRO A 5 -16.26 1.05 6.88
CA PRO A 5 -15.85 2.25 6.17
C PRO A 5 -16.22 3.52 6.94
N THR A 6 -15.25 4.41 7.17
CA THR A 6 -15.48 5.69 7.88
C THR A 6 -16.45 6.61 7.12
N ILE A 7 -16.49 6.49 5.80
CA ILE A 7 -17.39 7.25 4.92
C ILE A 7 -17.95 6.37 3.81
N SER A 8 -19.20 6.60 3.43
CA SER A 8 -19.83 6.04 2.23
C SER A 8 -20.47 7.16 1.42
N SER A 9 -20.24 7.19 0.11
CA SER A 9 -20.66 8.26 -0.79
C SER A 9 -20.63 7.82 -2.26
N SER A 10 -20.80 8.75 -3.20
CA SER A 10 -20.58 8.53 -4.65
C SER A 10 -19.32 9.24 -5.18
N LEU A 11 -18.38 9.63 -4.31
CA LEU A 11 -17.19 10.40 -4.71
C LEU A 11 -16.31 9.72 -5.78
N LEU A 12 -16.33 8.39 -5.83
CA LEU A 12 -15.54 7.58 -6.75
C LEU A 12 -16.39 6.84 -7.77
N GLU A 13 -17.66 7.22 -7.93
CA GLU A 13 -18.58 6.60 -8.87
C GLU A 13 -18.00 6.62 -10.30
N GLY A 14 -18.04 5.45 -10.95
CA GLY A 14 -17.52 5.27 -12.31
C GLY A 14 -16.00 5.16 -12.42
N GLN A 15 -15.25 5.27 -11.31
CA GLN A 15 -13.80 5.12 -11.30
C GLN A 15 -13.38 3.66 -11.12
N THR A 16 -12.28 3.27 -11.75
CA THR A 16 -11.64 1.96 -11.55
C THR A 16 -10.39 2.10 -10.70
N ALA A 17 -10.32 1.32 -9.62
CA ALA A 17 -9.19 1.31 -8.68
C ALA A 17 -8.47 -0.04 -8.67
N VAL A 18 -7.15 -0.02 -8.79
CA VAL A 18 -6.27 -1.19 -8.61
C VAL A 18 -5.59 -1.06 -7.26
N VAL A 19 -5.75 -2.06 -6.38
CA VAL A 19 -5.14 -2.08 -5.05
C VAL A 19 -4.27 -3.32 -4.93
N THR A 20 -2.95 -3.11 -4.80
CA THR A 20 -1.99 -4.19 -4.56
C THR A 20 -1.79 -4.45 -3.07
N GLY A 21 -1.65 -5.73 -2.70
CA GLY A 21 -1.72 -6.17 -1.30
C GLY A 21 -3.13 -6.02 -0.73
N GLY A 22 -4.14 -6.15 -1.58
CA GLY A 22 -5.55 -5.86 -1.27
C GLY A 22 -6.26 -6.95 -0.47
N GLY A 23 -5.68 -8.15 -0.33
CA GLY A 23 -6.33 -9.29 0.33
C GLY A 23 -6.46 -9.14 1.85
N ASN A 24 -5.69 -8.24 2.48
CA ASN A 24 -5.62 -8.17 3.94
C ASN A 24 -5.23 -6.79 4.49
N GLY A 25 -5.37 -6.60 5.81
CA GLY A 25 -4.88 -5.43 6.54
C GLY A 25 -5.33 -4.09 5.94
N ILE A 26 -4.38 -3.16 5.78
CA ILE A 26 -4.61 -1.83 5.21
C ILE A 26 -5.14 -1.93 3.77
N GLY A 27 -4.67 -2.88 2.97
CA GLY A 27 -5.10 -3.05 1.59
C GLY A 27 -6.57 -3.47 1.49
N ARG A 28 -7.00 -4.44 2.31
CA ARG A 28 -8.42 -4.85 2.39
C ARG A 28 -9.31 -3.70 2.84
N ALA A 29 -8.95 -3.01 3.91
CA ALA A 29 -9.70 -1.84 4.39
C ALA A 29 -9.75 -0.72 3.34
N THR A 30 -8.69 -0.55 2.55
CA THR A 30 -8.68 0.37 1.41
C THR A 30 -9.65 -0.08 0.32
N CYS A 31 -9.69 -1.38 -0.02
CA CYS A 31 -10.64 -1.92 -0.99
C CYS A 31 -12.10 -1.71 -0.54
N GLU A 32 -12.39 -2.03 0.71
CA GLU A 32 -13.71 -1.85 1.34
C GLU A 32 -14.14 -0.38 1.29
N LEU A 33 -13.24 0.55 1.64
CA LEU A 33 -13.52 1.98 1.64
C LEU A 33 -13.70 2.55 0.22
N LEU A 34 -12.90 2.11 -0.75
CA LEU A 34 -13.05 2.51 -2.16
C LEU A 34 -14.39 2.05 -2.74
N ALA A 35 -14.75 0.77 -2.51
CA ALA A 35 -16.02 0.19 -2.97
C ALA A 35 -17.23 0.87 -2.31
N ALA A 36 -17.16 1.14 -1.01
CA ALA A 36 -18.20 1.88 -0.27
C ALA A 36 -18.41 3.33 -0.76
N ASN A 37 -17.49 3.85 -1.57
CA ASN A 37 -17.55 5.18 -2.18
C ASN A 37 -17.76 5.16 -3.70
N GLY A 38 -18.12 4.00 -4.26
CA GLY A 38 -18.58 3.86 -5.65
C GLY A 38 -17.51 3.43 -6.66
N ALA A 39 -16.28 3.14 -6.23
CA ALA A 39 -15.23 2.65 -7.12
C ALA A 39 -15.43 1.17 -7.48
N ARG A 40 -15.13 0.79 -8.72
CA ARG A 40 -14.92 -0.62 -9.09
C ARG A 40 -13.49 -1.01 -8.73
N VAL A 41 -13.33 -2.03 -7.88
CA VAL A 41 -12.03 -2.38 -7.29
C VAL A 41 -11.45 -3.66 -7.90
N VAL A 42 -10.20 -3.60 -8.34
CA VAL A 42 -9.39 -4.77 -8.70
C VAL A 42 -8.47 -5.07 -7.52
N VAL A 43 -8.79 -6.14 -6.80
CA VAL A 43 -8.07 -6.61 -5.62
C VAL A 43 -6.90 -7.47 -6.10
N VAL A 44 -5.68 -6.96 -5.95
CA VAL A 44 -4.46 -7.66 -6.36
C VAL A 44 -3.75 -8.18 -5.12
N ASP A 45 -3.51 -9.48 -5.06
CA ASP A 45 -2.75 -10.11 -3.97
C ASP A 45 -1.97 -11.33 -4.49
N LEU A 46 -0.97 -11.76 -3.72
CA LEU A 46 -0.28 -13.02 -3.97
C LEU A 46 -1.18 -14.21 -3.61
N ASP A 47 -1.95 -14.06 -2.53
CA ASP A 47 -2.92 -15.04 -2.09
C ASP A 47 -4.24 -14.85 -2.84
N GLY A 48 -4.49 -15.75 -3.80
CA GLY A 48 -5.70 -15.70 -4.61
C GLY A 48 -6.98 -15.89 -3.82
N ASP A 49 -6.98 -16.71 -2.77
CA ASP A 49 -8.19 -16.97 -1.98
C ASP A 49 -8.58 -15.72 -1.19
N LEU A 50 -7.60 -15.04 -0.58
CA LEU A 50 -7.84 -13.75 0.09
C LEU A 50 -8.32 -12.67 -0.89
N ALA A 51 -7.72 -12.59 -2.08
CA ALA A 51 -8.16 -11.62 -3.09
C ALA A 51 -9.61 -11.86 -3.53
N HIS A 52 -10.00 -13.12 -3.76
CA HIS A 52 -11.36 -13.49 -4.12
C HIS A 52 -12.36 -13.26 -2.99
N GLU A 53 -12.00 -13.58 -1.74
CA GLU A 53 -12.83 -13.29 -0.57
C GLU A 53 -13.15 -11.79 -0.51
N VAL A 54 -12.13 -10.93 -0.60
CA VAL A 54 -12.31 -9.48 -0.53
C VAL A 54 -13.16 -8.96 -1.69
N ALA A 55 -12.89 -9.40 -2.92
CA ALA A 55 -13.68 -9.00 -4.08
C ALA A 55 -15.16 -9.42 -3.96
N SER A 56 -15.42 -10.61 -3.42
CA SER A 56 -16.77 -11.10 -3.15
C SER A 56 -17.47 -10.29 -2.05
N ASP A 57 -16.77 -9.99 -0.97
CA ASP A 57 -17.28 -9.24 0.19
C ASP A 57 -17.71 -7.82 -0.18
N ILE A 58 -16.91 -7.12 -1.01
CA ILE A 58 -17.16 -5.72 -1.36
C ILE A 58 -18.17 -5.58 -2.51
N GLY A 59 -18.35 -6.62 -3.33
CA GLY A 59 -19.29 -6.62 -4.45
C GLY A 59 -19.04 -5.49 -5.45
N GLY A 60 -20.10 -4.88 -6.00
CA GLY A 60 -19.99 -3.65 -6.81
C GLY A 60 -19.21 -3.80 -8.13
N GLY A 61 -19.05 -5.02 -8.64
CA GLY A 61 -18.22 -5.30 -9.82
C GLY A 61 -16.72 -5.38 -9.52
N ALA A 62 -16.34 -5.58 -8.26
CA ALA A 62 -14.97 -5.87 -7.89
C ALA A 62 -14.49 -7.21 -8.48
N THR A 63 -13.19 -7.29 -8.76
CA THR A 63 -12.54 -8.48 -9.31
C THR A 63 -11.26 -8.78 -8.56
N ALA A 64 -10.84 -10.04 -8.56
CA ALA A 64 -9.59 -10.49 -7.94
C ALA A 64 -8.54 -10.76 -9.03
N PHE A 65 -7.28 -10.45 -8.72
CA PHE A 65 -6.13 -10.77 -9.56
C PHE A 65 -5.02 -11.36 -8.67
N ALA A 66 -4.83 -12.67 -8.79
CA ALA A 66 -3.83 -13.41 -8.02
C ALA A 66 -2.51 -13.47 -8.79
N ALA A 67 -1.44 -12.84 -8.28
CA ALA A 67 -0.13 -12.91 -8.91
C ALA A 67 1.03 -12.49 -8.00
N ASP A 68 2.21 -13.05 -8.29
CA ASP A 68 3.47 -12.53 -7.76
C ASP A 68 3.90 -11.29 -8.55
N LEU A 69 3.83 -10.11 -7.93
CA LEU A 69 4.20 -8.84 -8.56
C LEU A 69 5.72 -8.69 -8.82
N THR A 70 6.56 -9.59 -8.29
CA THR A 70 8.00 -9.59 -8.57
C THR A 70 8.33 -10.16 -9.95
N ASP A 71 7.44 -10.98 -10.52
CA ASP A 71 7.52 -11.44 -11.90
C ASP A 71 7.48 -10.22 -12.86
N PRO A 72 8.48 -10.06 -13.75
CA PRO A 72 8.58 -8.91 -14.63
C PRO A 72 7.39 -8.72 -15.58
N GLU A 73 6.67 -9.78 -15.95
CA GLU A 73 5.56 -9.73 -16.91
C GLU A 73 4.22 -9.43 -16.23
N VAL A 74 4.12 -9.66 -14.92
CA VAL A 74 2.87 -9.53 -14.17
C VAL A 74 2.31 -8.10 -14.18
N PRO A 75 3.10 -7.04 -13.94
CA PRO A 75 2.59 -5.66 -13.98
C PRO A 75 1.97 -5.28 -15.33
N ASP A 76 2.59 -5.70 -16.44
CA ASP A 76 2.08 -5.41 -17.78
C ASP A 76 0.77 -6.17 -18.04
N ARG A 77 0.71 -7.46 -17.66
CA ARG A 77 -0.51 -8.27 -17.74
C ARG A 77 -1.65 -7.70 -16.89
N LEU A 78 -1.37 -7.37 -15.64
CA LEU A 78 -2.34 -6.79 -14.71
C LEU A 78 -3.01 -5.55 -15.31
N ILE A 79 -2.21 -4.60 -15.80
CA ILE A 79 -2.75 -3.36 -16.37
C ILE A 79 -3.51 -3.61 -17.66
N ALA A 80 -3.03 -4.51 -18.52
CA ALA A 80 -3.71 -4.89 -19.75
C ALA A 80 -5.09 -5.51 -19.47
N ASP A 81 -5.18 -6.43 -18.52
CA ASP A 81 -6.42 -7.12 -18.15
C ASP A 81 -7.45 -6.13 -17.56
N VAL A 82 -7.00 -5.23 -16.67
CA VAL A 82 -7.86 -4.18 -16.10
C VAL A 82 -8.38 -3.25 -17.20
N ALA A 83 -7.52 -2.86 -18.14
CA ALA A 83 -7.91 -1.98 -19.24
C ALA A 83 -8.87 -2.68 -20.23
N ALA A 84 -8.68 -3.97 -20.51
CA ALA A 84 -9.51 -4.76 -21.40
C ALA A 84 -10.94 -4.95 -20.88
N ALA A 85 -11.15 -4.86 -19.56
CA ALA A 85 -12.49 -4.86 -18.96
C ALA A 85 -13.34 -3.62 -19.35
N GLY A 86 -12.79 -2.66 -20.11
CA GLY A 86 -13.54 -1.59 -20.77
C GLY A 86 -13.82 -0.36 -19.90
N ASN A 87 -13.26 -0.32 -18.69
CA ASN A 87 -13.58 0.69 -17.69
C ASN A 87 -12.46 1.71 -17.42
N GLY A 88 -11.33 1.60 -18.12
CA GLY A 88 -10.15 2.42 -17.87
C GLY A 88 -9.53 2.20 -16.48
N ILE A 89 -8.52 3.00 -16.15
CA ILE A 89 -7.84 2.99 -14.86
C ILE A 89 -7.77 4.44 -14.36
N ASP A 90 -8.19 4.66 -13.11
CA ASP A 90 -8.21 5.98 -12.49
C ASP A 90 -7.36 6.05 -11.24
N ILE A 91 -7.38 4.97 -10.45
CA ILE A 91 -6.74 4.90 -9.14
C ILE A 91 -5.79 3.70 -9.10
N ILE A 92 -4.57 3.92 -8.64
CA ILE A 92 -3.62 2.84 -8.29
C ILE A 92 -3.13 3.05 -6.86
N VAL A 93 -3.26 2.03 -6.02
CA VAL A 93 -2.68 1.96 -4.69
C VAL A 93 -1.62 0.87 -4.67
N ASN A 94 -0.35 1.30 -4.59
CA ASN A 94 0.81 0.42 -4.49
C ASN A 94 1.07 0.08 -3.01
N GLY A 95 0.42 -0.97 -2.50
CA GLY A 95 0.44 -1.42 -1.11
C GLY A 95 1.09 -2.79 -0.87
N ALA A 96 1.38 -3.56 -1.92
CA ALA A 96 1.96 -4.90 -1.78
C ALA A 96 3.36 -4.87 -1.15
N GLY A 97 3.67 -5.92 -0.39
CA GLY A 97 4.92 -6.00 0.33
C GLY A 97 4.96 -7.04 1.43
N TYR A 98 6.18 -7.40 1.82
CA TYR A 98 6.49 -8.26 2.96
C TYR A 98 7.89 -7.90 3.47
N PHE A 99 8.28 -8.42 4.63
CA PHE A 99 9.60 -8.16 5.21
C PHE A 99 10.49 -9.40 5.09
N TRP A 100 11.73 -9.20 4.69
CA TRP A 100 12.76 -10.24 4.76
C TRP A 100 14.11 -9.58 5.10
N ASP A 101 14.15 -9.14 6.33
CA ASP A 101 15.13 -8.18 6.83
C ASP A 101 16.20 -8.85 7.69
N ALA A 102 17.36 -8.21 7.81
CA ALA A 102 18.48 -8.64 8.65
C ALA A 102 19.40 -7.45 8.98
N PRO A 103 20.14 -7.47 10.10
CA PRO A 103 21.22 -6.50 10.31
C PRO A 103 22.20 -6.48 9.13
N VAL A 104 22.71 -5.30 8.75
CA VAL A 104 23.50 -5.11 7.51
C VAL A 104 24.67 -6.09 7.36
N HIS A 105 25.36 -6.43 8.46
CA HIS A 105 26.50 -7.36 8.43
C HIS A 105 26.11 -8.84 8.21
N ALA A 106 24.82 -9.17 8.31
CA ALA A 106 24.27 -10.52 8.16
C ALA A 106 23.22 -10.60 7.04
N MET A 107 22.95 -9.49 6.34
CA MET A 107 22.00 -9.44 5.24
C MET A 107 22.64 -9.98 3.97
N SER A 108 21.99 -10.95 3.34
CA SER A 108 22.39 -11.45 2.02
C SER A 108 21.96 -10.50 0.90
N ASP A 109 22.68 -10.56 -0.23
CA ASP A 109 22.30 -9.84 -1.45
C ASP A 109 20.89 -10.23 -1.93
N GLU A 110 20.50 -11.50 -1.74
CA GLU A 110 19.17 -12.02 -2.08
C GLU A 110 18.07 -11.32 -1.26
N GLN A 111 18.25 -11.22 0.07
CA GLN A 111 17.34 -10.48 0.94
C GLN A 111 17.27 -8.99 0.59
N PHE A 112 18.40 -8.40 0.24
CA PHE A 112 18.45 -7.00 -0.15
C PHE A 112 17.67 -6.76 -1.45
N GLN A 113 17.92 -7.59 -2.46
CA GLN A 113 17.27 -7.50 -3.77
C GLN A 113 15.77 -7.80 -3.67
N ALA A 114 15.36 -8.80 -2.90
CA ALA A 114 13.95 -9.16 -2.72
C ALA A 114 13.09 -7.98 -2.21
N MET A 115 13.60 -7.18 -1.26
CA MET A 115 12.89 -5.99 -0.78
C MET A 115 12.83 -4.89 -1.84
N LEU A 116 13.90 -4.68 -2.61
CA LEU A 116 13.86 -3.74 -3.74
C LEU A 116 12.83 -4.18 -4.79
N ASP A 117 12.77 -5.47 -5.09
CA ASP A 117 11.90 -6.02 -6.12
C ASP A 117 10.42 -5.78 -5.78
N ILE A 118 9.99 -6.14 -4.57
CA ILE A 118 8.58 -5.99 -4.18
C ILE A 118 8.20 -4.55 -3.80
N HIS A 119 9.07 -3.80 -3.12
CA HIS A 119 8.70 -2.48 -2.59
C HIS A 119 9.06 -1.30 -3.48
N LEU A 120 9.88 -1.49 -4.51
CA LEU A 120 10.29 -0.42 -5.42
C LEU A 120 10.07 -0.80 -6.89
N LEU A 121 10.62 -1.93 -7.32
CA LEU A 121 10.59 -2.31 -8.74
C LEU A 121 9.19 -2.67 -9.22
N ALA A 122 8.40 -3.41 -8.42
CA ALA A 122 7.02 -3.73 -8.73
C ALA A 122 6.13 -2.46 -8.87
N PRO A 123 6.08 -1.52 -7.91
CA PRO A 123 5.37 -0.24 -8.08
C PRO A 123 5.83 0.56 -9.32
N PHE A 124 7.14 0.58 -9.59
CA PHE A 124 7.68 1.20 -10.80
C PHE A 124 7.12 0.57 -12.07
N ARG A 125 7.16 -0.77 -12.17
CA ARG A 125 6.66 -1.51 -13.35
C ARG A 125 5.16 -1.30 -13.53
N ILE A 126 4.38 -1.33 -12.46
CA ILE A 126 2.92 -1.05 -12.49
C ILE A 126 2.65 0.36 -13.02
N CYS A 127 3.32 1.38 -12.49
CA CYS A 127 3.16 2.75 -12.96
C CYS A 127 3.59 2.91 -14.42
N ARG A 128 4.70 2.28 -14.83
CA ARG A 128 5.16 2.29 -16.22
C ARG A 128 4.11 1.69 -17.16
N ALA A 129 3.58 0.51 -16.81
CA ALA A 129 2.53 -0.17 -17.56
C ALA A 129 1.24 0.67 -17.64
N ALA A 130 0.88 1.37 -16.56
CA ALA A 130 -0.32 2.19 -16.46
C ALA A 130 -0.24 3.54 -17.19
N ALA A 131 0.95 3.99 -17.62
CA ALA A 131 1.15 5.30 -18.23
C ALA A 131 0.21 5.60 -19.44
N PRO A 132 -0.12 4.65 -20.35
CA PRO A 132 -1.05 4.90 -21.45
C PRO A 132 -2.49 5.23 -21.00
N TYR A 133 -2.89 4.70 -19.84
CA TYR A 133 -4.24 4.81 -19.28
C TYR A 133 -4.37 5.92 -18.23
N LEU A 134 -3.25 6.35 -17.65
CA LEU A 134 -3.19 7.46 -16.71
C LEU A 134 -2.73 8.75 -17.41
N ARG A 135 -1.43 8.84 -17.67
CA ARG A 135 -0.76 10.04 -18.20
C ARG A 135 -1.21 10.35 -19.63
N ASP A 136 -1.16 9.37 -20.53
CA ASP A 136 -1.46 9.65 -21.93
C ASP A 136 -2.96 9.87 -22.15
N ALA A 137 -3.82 9.20 -21.37
CA ALA A 137 -5.25 9.47 -21.31
C ALA A 137 -5.54 10.88 -20.81
N GLY A 138 -4.94 11.29 -19.68
CA GLY A 138 -5.09 12.64 -19.15
C GLY A 138 -4.61 13.72 -20.11
N ARG A 139 -3.54 13.45 -20.88
CA ARG A 139 -3.08 14.36 -21.95
C ARG A 139 -4.06 14.47 -23.12
N ARG A 140 -4.74 13.37 -23.49
CA ARG A 140 -5.79 13.39 -24.52
C ARG A 140 -6.97 14.22 -24.05
N GLU A 141 -7.48 13.93 -22.86
CA GLU A 141 -8.60 14.63 -22.22
C GLU A 141 -8.31 16.13 -22.03
N ALA A 142 -7.10 16.49 -21.59
CA ALA A 142 -6.72 17.89 -21.43
C ALA A 142 -6.74 18.67 -22.76
N ARG A 143 -6.40 18.03 -23.89
CA ARG A 143 -6.54 18.65 -25.23
C ARG A 143 -7.99 18.87 -25.65
N GLU A 144 -8.90 18.08 -25.09
CA GLU A 144 -10.35 18.19 -25.30
C GLU A 144 -11.01 19.12 -24.26
N GLY A 145 -10.24 19.74 -23.37
CA GLY A 145 -10.74 20.62 -22.32
C GLY A 145 -11.36 19.87 -21.13
N LEU A 146 -11.18 18.55 -21.05
CA LEU A 146 -11.67 17.71 -19.96
C LEU A 146 -10.63 17.65 -18.83
N VAL A 147 -11.07 17.93 -17.61
CA VAL A 147 -10.23 17.82 -16.40
C VAL A 147 -10.73 16.66 -15.56
N ARG A 148 -10.08 15.51 -15.71
CA ARG A 148 -10.28 14.33 -14.87
C ARG A 148 -9.00 14.04 -14.09
N HIS A 149 -9.09 14.10 -12.77
CA HIS A 149 -7.97 13.76 -11.91
C HIS A 149 -7.85 12.25 -11.78
N ARG A 150 -6.65 11.72 -12.01
CA ARG A 150 -6.29 10.33 -11.74
C ARG A 150 -5.30 10.28 -10.57
N LYS A 151 -5.28 9.18 -9.83
CA LYS A 151 -4.63 9.10 -8.53
C LYS A 151 -3.71 7.90 -8.44
N VAL A 152 -2.48 8.13 -7.99
CA VAL A 152 -1.54 7.08 -7.64
C VAL A 152 -1.08 7.33 -6.20
N VAL A 153 -1.25 6.33 -5.34
CA VAL A 153 -0.78 6.34 -3.96
C VAL A 153 0.26 5.25 -3.78
N MET A 154 1.44 5.66 -3.33
CA MET A 154 2.52 4.76 -2.91
C MET A 154 2.46 4.54 -1.41
N VAL A 155 2.39 3.29 -0.95
CA VAL A 155 2.49 2.98 0.48
C VAL A 155 3.96 2.90 0.87
N SER A 156 4.43 3.93 1.57
CA SER A 156 5.78 4.03 2.13
C SER A 156 5.76 3.91 3.67
N SER A 157 6.89 4.19 4.31
CA SER A 157 7.09 4.05 5.74
C SER A 157 8.01 5.13 6.28
N LEU A 158 7.88 5.48 7.56
CA LEU A 158 8.84 6.35 8.23
C LEU A 158 10.28 5.81 8.16
N ALA A 159 10.46 4.49 8.03
CA ALA A 159 11.77 3.89 7.80
C ALA A 159 12.49 4.45 6.56
N ALA A 160 11.75 4.94 5.56
CA ALA A 160 12.29 5.58 4.37
C ALA A 160 13.05 6.88 4.66
N SER A 161 12.65 7.61 5.71
CA SER A 161 13.19 8.93 6.05
C SER A 161 14.14 8.89 7.23
N PHE A 162 13.93 7.95 8.16
CA PHE A 162 14.68 7.88 9.41
C PHE A 162 15.55 6.63 9.52
N GLY A 163 15.46 5.70 8.58
CA GLY A 163 16.03 4.37 8.72
C GLY A 163 15.28 3.53 9.76
N ASN A 164 15.63 2.25 9.84
CA ASN A 164 15.19 1.35 10.88
C ASN A 164 16.28 0.28 11.08
N PRO A 165 16.86 0.13 12.30
CA PRO A 165 17.86 -0.90 12.55
C PRO A 165 17.39 -2.28 12.10
N GLY A 166 18.23 -2.98 11.35
CA GLY A 166 17.90 -4.31 10.81
C GLY A 166 17.11 -4.31 9.49
N ALA A 167 16.70 -3.17 8.95
CA ALA A 167 15.83 -3.09 7.77
C ALA A 167 16.43 -2.18 6.67
N ALA A 168 17.72 -2.30 6.41
CA ALA A 168 18.44 -1.45 5.45
C ALA A 168 17.90 -1.57 4.02
N ASN A 169 17.58 -2.79 3.60
CA ASN A 169 16.92 -3.13 2.34
C ASN A 169 15.52 -2.50 2.22
N TYR A 170 14.67 -2.70 3.22
CA TYR A 170 13.33 -2.11 3.26
C TYR A 170 13.38 -0.58 3.26
N ALA A 171 14.23 0.03 4.10
CA ALA A 171 14.41 1.48 4.16
C ALA A 171 14.92 2.04 2.83
N ALA A 172 15.88 1.37 2.17
CA ALA A 172 16.37 1.74 0.85
C ALA A 172 15.26 1.68 -0.22
N ALA A 173 14.47 0.59 -0.22
CA ALA A 173 13.35 0.44 -1.15
C ALA A 173 12.30 1.55 -0.96
N LYS A 174 11.87 1.80 0.28
CA LYS A 174 10.87 2.83 0.61
C LYS A 174 11.40 4.26 0.42
N GLY A 175 12.69 4.48 0.60
CA GLY A 175 13.37 5.73 0.23
C GLY A 175 13.37 5.97 -1.28
N GLY A 176 13.70 4.94 -2.06
CA GLY A 176 13.58 4.97 -3.53
C GLY A 176 12.15 5.24 -4.00
N LEU A 177 11.16 4.68 -3.32
CA LEU A 177 9.75 4.88 -3.62
C LEU A 177 9.30 6.34 -3.43
N ILE A 178 9.88 7.07 -2.47
CA ILE A 178 9.67 8.52 -2.32
C ILE A 178 10.24 9.28 -3.53
N GLY A 179 11.43 8.91 -4.00
CA GLY A 179 12.03 9.46 -5.21
C GLY A 179 11.12 9.24 -6.42
N LEU A 180 10.69 7.99 -6.64
CA LEU A 180 9.76 7.63 -7.71
C LEU A 180 8.45 8.44 -7.64
N THR A 181 7.86 8.58 -6.45
CA THR A 181 6.63 9.36 -6.23
C THR A 181 6.78 10.79 -6.73
N LYS A 182 7.86 11.47 -6.33
CA LYS A 182 8.12 12.87 -6.69
C LYS A 182 8.37 13.03 -8.19
N THR A 183 9.13 12.10 -8.79
CA THR A 183 9.41 12.11 -10.22
C THR A 183 8.12 11.94 -11.03
N LEU A 184 7.32 10.92 -10.73
CA LEU A 184 6.05 10.67 -11.44
C LEU A 184 5.07 11.83 -11.28
N ALA A 185 5.00 12.44 -10.09
CA ALA A 185 4.17 13.63 -9.88
C ALA A 185 4.57 14.80 -10.79
N ALA A 186 5.87 15.04 -10.96
CA ALA A 186 6.38 16.09 -11.83
C ALA A 186 6.15 15.75 -13.32
N GLU A 187 6.34 14.49 -13.71
CA GLU A 187 6.15 14.05 -15.09
C GLU A 187 4.69 14.02 -15.54
N TRP A 188 3.77 13.67 -14.64
CA TRP A 188 2.38 13.38 -14.97
C TRP A 188 1.38 14.42 -14.45
N GLY A 189 1.80 15.37 -13.61
CA GLY A 189 0.92 16.39 -13.03
C GLY A 189 0.22 17.26 -14.08
N SER A 190 0.89 17.60 -15.18
CA SER A 190 0.28 18.33 -16.31
C SER A 190 -0.79 17.55 -17.07
N ALA A 191 -0.87 16.23 -16.84
CA ALA A 191 -1.91 15.34 -17.33
C ALA A 191 -3.01 15.09 -16.29
N ASN A 192 -3.09 15.91 -15.23
CA ASN A 192 -4.01 15.75 -14.11
C ASN A 192 -3.86 14.40 -13.37
N VAL A 193 -2.65 13.82 -13.35
CA VAL A 193 -2.36 12.65 -12.52
C VAL A 193 -1.66 13.09 -11.24
N ASN A 194 -2.34 12.94 -10.11
CA ASN A 194 -1.77 13.16 -8.79
C ASN A 194 -1.02 11.91 -8.33
N VAL A 195 0.25 12.05 -7.97
CA VAL A 195 1.06 10.95 -7.44
C VAL A 195 1.57 11.35 -6.06
N ASN A 196 1.17 10.63 -5.02
CA ASN A 196 1.55 10.91 -3.64
C ASN A 196 1.96 9.62 -2.94
N ALA A 197 2.58 9.75 -1.77
CA ALA A 197 2.89 8.65 -0.89
C ALA A 197 2.27 8.86 0.49
N VAL A 198 1.80 7.79 1.11
CA VAL A 198 1.59 7.74 2.57
C VAL A 198 2.85 7.18 3.22
N SER A 199 3.25 7.71 4.36
CA SER A 199 4.40 7.23 5.13
C SER A 199 3.94 6.81 6.50
N PHE A 200 3.71 5.50 6.66
CA PHE A 200 3.16 4.96 7.89
C PHE A 200 4.22 4.88 8.99
N GLY A 201 3.80 5.25 10.21
CA GLY A 201 4.47 4.85 11.44
C GLY A 201 4.06 3.43 11.83
N ILE A 202 3.96 3.16 13.13
CA ILE A 202 3.49 1.85 13.61
C ILE A 202 1.96 1.81 13.48
N ILE A 203 1.49 0.98 12.55
CA ILE A 203 0.07 0.68 12.37
C ILE A 203 -0.17 -0.77 12.82
N GLN A 204 -1.19 -0.97 13.65
CA GLN A 204 -1.56 -2.31 14.09
C GLN A 204 -2.16 -3.09 12.93
N THR A 205 -1.34 -3.94 12.36
CA THR A 205 -1.68 -4.86 11.28
C THR A 205 -1.15 -6.24 11.66
N ARG A 206 -1.43 -7.28 10.85
CA ARG A 206 -0.79 -8.58 11.06
C ARG A 206 0.75 -8.51 11.04
N PHE A 207 1.34 -7.53 10.36
CA PHE A 207 2.79 -7.34 10.38
C PHE A 207 3.33 -6.81 11.72
N GLY A 208 2.49 -6.15 12.52
CA GLY A 208 2.79 -5.79 13.91
C GLY A 208 2.48 -6.89 14.92
N ALA A 209 1.95 -8.03 14.47
CA ALA A 209 1.61 -9.17 15.31
C ALA A 209 2.85 -9.92 15.79
N PRO A 210 2.77 -10.64 16.92
CA PRO A 210 3.79 -11.62 17.31
C PRO A 210 3.99 -12.68 16.23
N GLN A 211 5.25 -12.98 15.93
CA GLN A 211 5.62 -14.07 15.02
C GLN A 211 5.17 -15.44 15.57
N SER A 212 4.92 -15.55 16.87
CA SER A 212 4.25 -16.71 17.50
C SER A 212 2.81 -16.96 17.03
N ALA A 213 2.19 -16.05 16.27
CA ALA A 213 0.94 -16.31 15.56
C ALA A 213 1.08 -17.29 14.37
N GLN A 214 2.30 -17.77 14.07
CA GLN A 214 2.61 -18.84 13.10
C GLN A 214 2.04 -18.62 11.69
N GLN A 215 2.00 -17.38 11.20
CA GLN A 215 1.60 -17.09 9.82
C GLN A 215 2.86 -16.98 8.94
N SER A 216 2.85 -17.63 7.78
CA SER A 216 3.91 -17.55 6.76
C SER A 216 3.32 -17.18 5.40
N ILE A 217 4.13 -16.58 4.54
CA ILE A 217 3.85 -16.48 3.10
C ILE A 217 4.92 -17.27 2.34
N THR A 218 4.54 -17.87 1.21
CA THR A 218 5.51 -18.52 0.33
C THR A 218 5.94 -17.56 -0.77
N VAL A 219 7.21 -17.19 -0.81
CA VAL A 219 7.79 -16.36 -1.88
C VAL A 219 8.96 -17.11 -2.50
N GLY A 220 8.93 -17.33 -3.82
CA GLY A 220 9.99 -18.05 -4.53
C GLY A 220 10.26 -19.46 -4.00
N GLY A 221 9.24 -20.14 -3.44
CA GLY A 221 9.38 -21.49 -2.86
C GLY A 221 9.95 -21.53 -1.44
N ARG A 222 10.13 -20.39 -0.76
CA ARG A 222 10.51 -20.30 0.65
C ARG A 222 9.36 -19.79 1.50
N GLU A 223 9.20 -20.38 2.69
CA GLU A 223 8.33 -19.81 3.72
C GLU A 223 9.02 -18.63 4.40
N VAL A 224 8.39 -17.47 4.34
CA VAL A 224 8.77 -16.27 5.07
C VAL A 224 7.74 -16.06 6.19
N PRO A 225 8.14 -16.15 7.47
CA PRO A 225 7.22 -15.90 8.57
C PRO A 225 6.81 -14.43 8.61
N LEU A 226 5.53 -14.17 8.82
CA LEU A 226 4.94 -12.84 8.99
C LEU A 226 4.95 -12.42 10.47
N GLY A 227 5.10 -11.12 10.72
CA GLY A 227 5.02 -10.51 12.04
C GLY A 227 6.37 -10.06 12.60
N VAL A 228 6.35 -9.53 13.83
CA VAL A 228 7.52 -9.08 14.58
C VAL A 228 7.94 -10.21 15.54
N PRO A 229 9.24 -10.58 15.61
CA PRO A 229 9.70 -11.57 16.58
C PRO A 229 9.30 -11.19 18.01
N ASP A 230 8.81 -12.16 18.80
CA ASP A 230 8.28 -11.91 20.16
C ASP A 230 9.26 -11.18 21.07
N LYS A 231 10.56 -11.49 20.96
CA LYS A 231 11.62 -10.79 21.69
C LYS A 231 11.70 -9.30 21.35
N THR A 232 11.46 -8.94 20.10
CA THR A 232 11.42 -7.55 19.64
C THR A 232 10.17 -6.85 20.16
N LEU A 233 9.02 -7.52 20.20
CA LEU A 233 7.79 -6.98 20.80
C LEU A 233 7.93 -6.73 22.31
N GLN A 234 8.50 -7.69 23.05
CA GLN A 234 8.80 -7.54 24.46
C GLN A 234 9.76 -6.38 24.72
N ALA A 235 10.80 -6.22 23.88
CA ALA A 235 11.72 -5.09 23.96
C ALA A 235 11.05 -3.73 23.67
N MET A 236 9.97 -3.72 22.89
CA MET A 236 9.12 -2.56 22.65
C MET A 236 8.03 -2.36 23.73
N GLY A 237 8.00 -3.21 24.76
CA GLY A 237 7.05 -3.13 25.88
C GLY A 237 5.68 -3.73 25.59
N PHE A 238 5.55 -4.60 24.58
CA PHE A 238 4.32 -5.32 24.28
C PHE A 238 4.32 -6.69 24.96
N ASP A 239 3.21 -7.04 25.62
CA ASP A 239 2.97 -8.38 26.18
C ASP A 239 2.21 -9.25 25.16
N PRO A 240 2.82 -10.33 24.63
CA PRO A 240 2.16 -11.21 23.68
C PRO A 240 0.92 -11.93 24.23
N ASP A 241 0.82 -12.11 25.56
CA ASP A 241 -0.24 -12.90 26.22
C ASP A 241 -1.45 -12.05 26.65
N GLU A 242 -1.27 -10.74 26.90
CA GLU A 242 -2.34 -9.81 27.29
C GLU A 242 -3.05 -9.13 26.10
N ASP A 243 -2.42 -9.06 24.92
CA ASP A 243 -2.92 -8.34 23.73
C ASP A 243 -3.77 -9.24 22.79
N ARG A 244 -4.94 -9.68 23.24
CA ARG A 244 -5.83 -10.60 22.48
C ARG A 244 -6.47 -10.03 21.21
N ASP A 245 -6.61 -8.71 21.09
CA ASP A 245 -7.10 -8.08 19.86
C ASP A 245 -5.92 -7.60 19.00
N LEU A 246 -5.66 -8.34 17.93
CA LEU A 246 -4.54 -8.14 17.01
C LEU A 246 -4.50 -6.74 16.40
N TYR A 247 -5.65 -6.08 16.23
CA TYR A 247 -5.77 -4.80 15.53
C TYR A 247 -6.10 -3.62 16.44
N ALA A 248 -6.28 -3.87 17.74
CA ALA A 248 -6.53 -2.81 18.70
C ALA A 248 -5.30 -1.89 18.83
N PRO A 249 -5.48 -0.55 18.79
CA PRO A 249 -4.37 0.37 18.97
C PRO A 249 -3.76 0.25 20.38
N ARG A 250 -2.44 0.24 20.45
CA ARG A 250 -1.67 0.02 21.69
C ARG A 250 -0.97 1.30 22.10
N LYS A 251 -0.76 1.48 23.40
CA LYS A 251 0.04 2.60 23.91
C LYS A 251 1.46 2.51 23.37
N THR A 252 1.98 3.61 22.85
CA THR A 252 3.33 3.64 22.26
C THR A 252 4.01 4.95 22.64
N PRO A 253 4.91 4.91 23.64
CA PRO A 253 5.79 6.04 23.94
C PRO A 253 6.53 6.52 22.69
N GLY A 254 6.74 7.83 22.56
CA GLY A 254 7.43 8.42 21.40
C GLY A 254 6.52 8.81 20.22
N THR A 255 5.25 8.39 20.22
CA THR A 255 4.21 8.98 19.36
C THR A 255 3.51 10.14 20.08
N ALA A 256 3.22 11.24 19.38
CA ALA A 256 2.52 12.39 19.98
C ALA A 256 1.08 12.06 20.38
N LEU A 257 0.42 11.16 19.64
CA LEU A 257 -0.91 10.64 19.99
C LEU A 257 -0.87 9.54 21.07
N GLY A 258 0.32 9.13 21.53
CA GLY A 258 0.51 8.17 22.61
C GLY A 258 0.10 6.72 22.28
N ARG A 259 -0.19 6.42 21.01
CA ARG A 259 -0.63 5.09 20.55
C ARG A 259 -0.22 4.79 19.11
N THR A 260 -0.23 3.51 18.77
CA THR A 260 -0.18 3.05 17.37
C THR A 260 -1.42 3.50 16.59
N GLY A 261 -1.26 3.62 15.27
CA GLY A 261 -2.40 3.82 14.37
C GLY A 261 -3.18 2.53 14.14
N THR A 262 -4.42 2.69 13.67
CA THR A 262 -5.31 1.58 13.28
C THR A 262 -5.28 1.34 11.77
N ILE A 263 -5.72 0.16 11.33
CA ILE A 263 -5.95 -0.15 9.91
C ILE A 263 -6.87 0.89 9.25
N GLN A 264 -7.94 1.28 9.95
CA GLN A 264 -8.91 2.25 9.40
C GLN A 264 -8.27 3.62 9.20
N GLU A 265 -7.50 4.13 10.17
CA GLU A 265 -6.81 5.43 10.03
C GLU A 265 -5.81 5.44 8.87
N ALA A 266 -5.14 4.30 8.62
CA ALA A 266 -4.26 4.15 7.46
C ALA A 266 -5.04 4.13 6.13
N ALA A 267 -6.15 3.40 6.07
CA ALA A 267 -7.02 3.36 4.90
C ALA A 267 -7.68 4.72 4.61
N ASP A 268 -8.10 5.46 5.64
CA ASP A 268 -8.69 6.80 5.52
C ASP A 268 -7.71 7.80 4.92
N ALA A 269 -6.43 7.73 5.30
CA ALA A 269 -5.39 8.58 4.72
C ALA A 269 -5.14 8.27 3.23
N ILE A 270 -5.16 6.98 2.85
CA ILE A 270 -5.08 6.55 1.44
C ILE A 270 -6.33 7.06 0.69
N PHE A 271 -7.51 6.89 1.27
CA PHE A 271 -8.78 7.32 0.67
C PHE A 271 -8.80 8.82 0.39
N TRP A 272 -8.33 9.65 1.33
CA TRP A 272 -8.21 11.08 1.09
C TRP A 272 -7.35 11.39 -0.16
N LEU A 273 -6.20 10.73 -0.30
CA LEU A 273 -5.29 10.92 -1.44
C LEU A 273 -5.82 10.39 -2.78
N VAL A 274 -6.72 9.40 -2.77
CA VAL A 274 -7.37 8.89 -4.00
C VAL A 274 -8.73 9.56 -4.28
N SER A 275 -9.22 10.39 -3.37
CA SER A 275 -10.47 11.14 -3.56
C SER A 275 -10.28 12.48 -4.28
N PRO A 276 -11.36 13.09 -4.80
CA PRO A 276 -11.32 14.46 -5.33
C PRO A 276 -10.85 15.52 -4.32
N LEU A 277 -10.92 15.23 -3.01
CA LEU A 277 -10.52 16.15 -1.94
C LEU A 277 -9.02 16.50 -1.94
N SER A 278 -8.22 15.76 -2.72
CA SER A 278 -6.77 15.95 -2.87
C SER A 278 -6.36 16.37 -4.28
N ASN A 279 -7.27 16.91 -5.11
CA ASN A 279 -6.97 17.29 -6.51
C ASN A 279 -5.79 18.25 -6.66
N TYR A 280 -5.53 19.10 -5.66
CA TYR A 280 -4.39 20.01 -5.65
C TYR A 280 -3.19 19.52 -4.82
N VAL A 281 -3.13 18.22 -4.51
CA VAL A 281 -2.04 17.58 -3.77
C VAL A 281 -1.32 16.60 -4.70
N THR A 282 -0.04 16.85 -4.99
CA THR A 282 0.79 15.93 -5.79
C THR A 282 2.26 16.05 -5.37
N GLY A 283 3.03 14.98 -5.53
CA GLY A 283 4.45 14.89 -5.16
C GLY A 283 4.71 14.90 -3.64
N GLN A 284 3.67 14.71 -2.83
CA GLN A 284 3.76 14.79 -1.37
C GLN A 284 3.98 13.41 -0.74
N VAL A 285 4.68 13.42 0.39
CA VAL A 285 4.78 12.28 1.30
C VAL A 285 4.05 12.67 2.58
N ILE A 286 2.95 11.97 2.88
CA ILE A 286 2.06 12.29 3.98
C ILE A 286 2.36 11.36 5.16
N PRO A 287 2.95 11.85 6.26
CA PRO A 287 3.22 11.04 7.43
C PRO A 287 1.90 10.68 8.14
N VAL A 288 1.68 9.38 8.34
CA VAL A 288 0.54 8.84 9.09
C VAL A 288 1.12 8.00 10.23
N SER A 289 1.55 8.70 11.28
CA SER A 289 2.44 8.14 12.30
C SER A 289 2.06 8.47 13.74
N GLY A 290 0.91 9.12 13.95
CA GLY A 290 0.54 9.64 15.27
C GLY A 290 1.55 10.64 15.83
N GLY A 291 2.31 11.33 14.97
CA GLY A 291 3.33 12.31 15.36
C GLY A 291 4.63 11.69 15.87
N ALA A 292 4.96 10.45 15.49
CA ALA A 292 6.27 9.86 15.76
C ALA A 292 7.40 10.74 15.16
N ARG A 293 8.40 11.08 15.97
CA ARG A 293 9.46 12.06 15.62
C ARG A 293 10.75 11.43 15.03
N GLY A 294 10.76 10.12 14.78
CA GLY A 294 11.89 9.38 14.23
C GLY A 294 11.55 7.90 14.08
N GLY A 295 12.42 7.13 13.41
CA GLY A 295 12.32 5.66 13.35
C GLY A 295 12.24 5.07 14.75
N MET A 296 11.72 3.84 14.87
CA MET A 296 11.52 3.17 16.17
C MET A 296 12.84 3.18 16.96
N SER A 297 12.91 4.07 17.96
CA SER A 297 14.04 4.19 18.89
C SER A 297 13.51 4.08 20.30
#